data_AF-A0A3D2JV34-F1
#
_entry.id   AF-A0A3D2JV34-F1
#
_cell.length_a   1.000
_cell.length_b   1.000
_cell.length_c   1.000
_cell.angle_alpha   90.00
_cell.angle_beta   90.00
_cell.angle_gamma   90.00
#
_symmetry.space_group_name_H-M   'P 1'
#
loop_
_entity.id
_entity.type
_entity.pdbx_description
1 polymer ?
#
loop_
_entity_poly.entity_id
_entity_poly.type
_entity_poly.pdbx_seq_one_letter_code
_entity_poly.pdbx_strand_id
1 'polypeptide(L)'
;LDASSCTQLDGNATAIASAIRDAVREEVQITISAGIAPNKFLAKIASDWNKPDGQFVLNPDEIEEFLTTLPVKKLHGVGRVTAEKMGRLGIKTCGDLRSLPESELAKHFGSFGERLQQLSFGIDNRKVQTERIRKSVSVENTYPKDLPTVADCINEIPALMEQLEKRLARIDADYRIHKQFIKIKFSDFMQTTVEMVSEDASADNYRNLCEDGFERGNKPVRLLGVGVRVLPAAPDQGHGATPDQLALTLE
;
A
#
# COMPACT_ATOMS: atom_id res chain seq x y z
N LEU A 1 -3.68 1.33 14.42
CA LEU A 1 -4.87 1.16 15.27
C LEU A 1 -5.53 2.52 15.44
N ASP A 2 -6.83 2.57 15.72
CA ASP A 2 -7.53 3.78 16.19
C ASP A 2 -7.98 3.54 17.63
N ALA A 3 -7.27 4.18 18.58
CA ALA A 3 -7.51 4.01 20.01
C ALA A 3 -8.48 5.04 20.59
N SER A 4 -9.12 5.88 19.77
CA SER A 4 -9.91 7.03 20.24
C SER A 4 -11.10 6.65 21.13
N SER A 5 -11.64 5.44 20.96
CA SER A 5 -12.75 4.92 21.79
C SER A 5 -12.33 3.74 22.68
N CYS A 6 -11.02 3.45 22.77
CA CYS A 6 -10.53 2.37 23.60
C CYS A 6 -10.59 2.78 25.07
N THR A 7 -11.19 1.96 25.93
CA THR A 7 -11.29 2.22 27.38
C THR A 7 -10.20 1.53 28.19
N GLN A 8 -9.40 0.66 27.57
CA GLN A 8 -8.30 -0.02 28.25
C GLN A 8 -7.21 0.95 28.65
N LEU A 9 -6.56 0.68 29.79
CA LEU A 9 -5.49 1.53 30.32
C LEU A 9 -5.92 3.01 30.36
N ASP A 10 -7.17 3.25 30.79
CA ASP A 10 -7.82 4.56 30.88
C ASP A 10 -7.86 5.34 29.55
N GLY A 11 -7.85 4.64 28.41
CA GLY A 11 -7.79 5.23 27.08
C GLY A 11 -6.46 5.91 26.76
N ASN A 12 -5.41 5.64 27.56
CA ASN A 12 -4.10 6.20 27.34
C ASN A 12 -3.39 5.48 26.19
N ALA A 13 -3.42 6.08 25.01
CA ALA A 13 -2.79 5.54 23.80
C ALA A 13 -1.29 5.23 23.97
N THR A 14 -0.57 5.97 24.82
CA THR A 14 0.85 5.72 25.13
C THR A 14 1.03 4.44 25.94
N ALA A 15 0.16 4.21 26.93
CA ALA A 15 0.17 3.00 27.74
C ALA A 15 -0.25 1.78 26.91
N ILE A 16 -1.31 1.91 26.09
CA ILE A 16 -1.75 0.88 25.14
C ILE A 16 -0.62 0.49 24.18
N ALA A 17 0.09 1.47 23.63
CA ALA A 17 1.23 1.20 22.75
C ALA A 17 2.36 0.45 23.48
N SER A 18 2.64 0.77 24.75
CA SER A 18 3.65 0.05 25.55
C SER A 18 3.22 -1.39 25.78
N ALA A 19 1.99 -1.61 26.24
CA ALA A 19 1.45 -2.95 26.49
C ALA A 19 1.49 -3.84 25.24
N ILE A 20 1.14 -3.30 24.06
CA ILE A 20 1.24 -4.04 22.79
C ILE A 20 2.70 -4.39 22.47
N ARG A 21 3.65 -3.47 22.69
CA ARG A 21 5.08 -3.73 22.44
C ARG A 21 5.62 -4.82 23.37
N ASP A 22 5.21 -4.81 24.63
CA ASP A 22 5.62 -5.80 25.63
C ASP A 22 5.03 -7.18 25.31
N ALA A 23 3.73 -7.25 24.99
CA ALA A 23 3.06 -8.49 24.56
C ALA A 23 3.71 -9.10 23.31
N VAL A 24 4.02 -8.28 22.28
CA VAL A 24 4.70 -8.79 21.07
C VAL A 24 6.09 -9.33 21.39
N ARG A 25 6.82 -8.70 22.32
CA ARG A 25 8.12 -9.20 22.78
C ARG A 25 7.98 -10.54 23.51
N GLU A 26 7.00 -10.67 24.38
CA GLU A 26 6.78 -11.88 25.18
C GLU A 26 6.27 -13.05 24.35
N GLU A 27 5.25 -12.83 23.53
CA GLU A 27 4.56 -13.90 22.78
C GLU A 27 5.31 -14.32 21.51
N VAL A 28 5.87 -13.34 20.77
CA VAL A 28 6.44 -13.56 19.43
C VAL A 28 7.97 -13.49 19.45
N GLN A 29 8.59 -13.04 20.55
CA GLN A 29 10.05 -12.91 20.71
C GLN A 29 10.68 -11.98 19.66
N ILE A 30 9.94 -10.94 19.26
CA ILE A 30 10.41 -9.86 18.38
C ILE A 30 10.13 -8.50 19.00
N THR A 31 10.93 -7.48 18.66
CA THR A 31 10.68 -6.10 19.10
C THR A 31 9.94 -5.30 18.04
N ILE A 32 9.04 -4.42 18.49
CA ILE A 32 8.36 -3.44 17.63
C ILE A 32 8.50 -2.02 18.20
N SER A 33 8.47 -1.03 17.31
CA SER A 33 8.38 0.39 17.65
C SER A 33 6.99 0.94 17.39
N ALA A 34 6.57 1.94 18.15
CA ALA A 34 5.24 2.55 18.05
C ALA A 34 5.30 4.07 17.89
N GLY A 35 4.33 4.62 17.17
CA GLY A 35 4.13 6.06 17.01
C GLY A 35 2.70 6.41 17.37
N ILE A 36 2.53 7.39 18.25
CA ILE A 36 1.24 7.86 18.74
C ILE A 36 1.07 9.31 18.30
N ALA A 37 0.00 9.62 17.57
CA ALA A 37 -0.31 10.98 17.13
C ALA A 37 -1.81 11.11 16.77
N PRO A 38 -2.35 12.34 16.58
CA PRO A 38 -3.77 12.56 16.32
C PRO A 38 -4.32 12.02 15.00
N ASN A 39 -3.46 11.60 14.06
CA ASN A 39 -3.88 11.00 12.81
C ASN A 39 -2.87 9.98 12.26
N LYS A 40 -3.31 9.20 11.26
CA LYS A 40 -2.54 8.08 10.67
C LYS A 40 -1.20 8.51 10.09
N PHE A 41 -1.16 9.65 9.41
CA PHE A 41 0.04 10.17 8.78
C PHE A 41 1.11 10.50 9.82
N LEU A 42 0.75 11.30 10.83
CA LEU A 42 1.67 11.68 11.89
C LEU A 42 2.11 10.47 12.72
N ALA A 43 1.20 9.56 13.03
CA ALA A 43 1.51 8.34 13.79
C ALA A 43 2.53 7.45 13.03
N LYS A 44 2.42 7.40 11.69
CA LYS A 44 3.38 6.66 10.85
C LYS A 44 4.77 7.30 10.83
N ILE A 45 4.87 8.63 10.91
CA ILE A 45 6.18 9.31 11.01
C ILE A 45 6.75 9.11 12.42
N ALA A 46 5.93 9.32 13.45
CA ALA A 46 6.30 9.15 14.85
C ALA A 46 6.88 7.76 15.12
N SER A 47 6.33 6.70 14.52
CA SER A 47 6.81 5.33 14.75
C SER A 47 8.22 5.06 14.24
N ASP A 48 8.77 5.93 13.39
CA ASP A 48 10.15 5.85 12.91
C ASP A 48 11.13 6.69 13.75
N TRP A 49 10.66 7.49 14.71
CA TRP A 49 11.46 8.52 15.39
C TRP A 49 12.41 7.94 16.45
N ASN A 50 11.89 7.08 17.32
CA ASN A 50 12.64 6.41 18.40
C ASN A 50 12.91 4.94 18.08
N LYS A 51 13.23 4.62 16.82
CA LYS A 51 13.68 3.27 16.44
C LYS A 51 15.15 3.04 16.84
N PRO A 52 15.55 1.80 17.17
CA PRO A 52 14.72 0.59 17.29
C PRO A 52 14.06 0.45 18.68
N ASP A 53 13.06 -0.44 18.78
CA ASP A 53 12.44 -0.88 20.05
C ASP A 53 12.06 0.26 21.03
N GLY A 54 11.43 1.28 20.48
CA GLY A 54 11.00 2.46 21.23
C GLY A 54 9.68 3.00 20.72
N GLN A 55 9.13 3.96 21.45
CA GLN A 55 7.92 4.66 21.05
C GLN A 55 8.11 6.18 21.08
N PHE A 56 7.35 6.88 20.27
CA PHE A 56 7.32 8.34 20.22
C PHE A 56 5.86 8.82 20.18
N VAL A 57 5.56 9.79 21.03
CA VAL A 57 4.26 10.46 21.10
C VAL A 57 4.46 11.85 20.52
N LEU A 58 3.66 12.20 19.52
CA LEU A 58 3.61 13.56 18.98
C LEU A 58 2.31 14.20 19.44
N ASN A 59 2.39 15.12 20.40
CA ASN A 59 1.23 15.80 20.95
C ASN A 59 0.75 16.93 20.02
N PRO A 60 -0.55 17.31 20.06
CA PRO A 60 -1.11 18.32 19.16
C PRO A 60 -0.37 19.67 19.15
N ASP A 61 0.15 20.10 20.29
CA ASP A 61 0.92 21.33 20.48
C ASP A 61 2.33 21.28 19.90
N GLU A 62 2.91 20.09 19.74
CA GLU A 62 4.24 19.87 19.15
C GLU A 62 4.21 19.78 17.61
N ILE A 63 3.03 19.58 17.01
CA ILE A 63 2.87 19.27 15.58
C ILE A 63 3.47 20.36 14.69
N GLU A 64 3.23 21.63 15.01
CA GLU A 64 3.62 22.73 14.13
C GLU A 64 5.14 22.89 14.06
N GLU A 65 5.81 22.86 15.21
CA GLU A 65 7.28 22.87 15.29
C GLU A 65 7.88 21.63 14.62
N PHE A 66 7.31 20.46 14.92
CA PHE A 66 7.74 19.19 14.35
C PHE A 66 7.68 19.19 12.83
N LEU A 67 6.55 19.65 12.25
CA LEU A 67 6.37 19.67 10.80
C LEU A 67 7.22 20.73 10.13
N THR A 68 7.37 21.92 10.73
CA THR A 68 8.15 23.02 10.13
C THR A 68 9.55 22.56 9.71
N THR A 69 10.20 21.73 10.53
CA THR A 69 11.54 21.21 10.26
C THR A 69 11.57 19.82 9.62
N LEU A 70 10.42 19.15 9.48
CA LEU A 70 10.32 17.79 8.96
C LEU A 70 10.80 17.71 7.50
N PRO A 71 11.79 16.86 7.17
CA PRO A 71 12.22 16.68 5.80
C PRO A 71 11.09 16.13 4.91
N VAL A 72 10.88 16.71 3.72
CA VAL A 72 9.78 16.30 2.81
C VAL A 72 9.82 14.82 2.42
N LYS A 73 11.01 14.20 2.42
CA LYS A 73 11.19 12.76 2.16
C LYS A 73 10.54 11.84 3.21
N LYS A 74 10.15 12.39 4.38
CA LYS A 74 9.40 11.66 5.42
C LYS A 74 7.89 11.71 5.19
N LEU A 75 7.41 12.57 4.28
CA LEU A 75 5.99 12.63 3.94
C LEU A 75 5.52 11.36 3.25
N HIS A 76 4.36 10.85 3.68
CA HIS A 76 3.75 9.67 3.08
C HIS A 76 3.43 9.92 1.59
N GLY A 77 4.02 9.12 0.70
CA GLY A 77 3.88 9.26 -0.75
C GLY A 77 5.04 10.03 -1.43
N VAL A 78 5.95 10.65 -0.67
CA VAL A 78 7.16 11.25 -1.22
C VAL A 78 8.27 10.20 -1.30
N GLY A 79 8.33 9.52 -2.44
CA GLY A 79 9.43 8.61 -2.78
C GLY A 79 10.67 9.34 -3.30
N ARG A 80 11.72 8.58 -3.64
CA ARG A 80 13.01 9.09 -4.13
C ARG A 80 12.87 10.12 -5.27
N VAL A 81 12.08 9.80 -6.30
CA VAL A 81 11.89 10.66 -7.48
C VAL A 81 11.23 12.00 -7.12
N THR A 82 10.19 11.96 -6.29
CA THR A 82 9.50 13.17 -5.83
C THR A 82 10.41 14.03 -4.94
N ALA A 83 11.17 13.39 -4.05
CA ALA A 83 12.14 14.09 -3.20
C ALA A 83 13.27 14.74 -4.02
N GLU A 84 13.78 14.08 -5.06
CA GLU A 84 14.76 14.65 -5.99
C GLU A 84 14.17 15.86 -6.73
N LYS A 85 12.92 15.77 -7.19
CA LYS A 85 12.21 16.89 -7.84
C LYS A 85 12.05 18.08 -6.88
N MET A 86 11.63 17.82 -5.64
CA MET A 86 11.54 18.84 -4.58
C MET A 86 12.89 19.48 -4.29
N GLY A 87 13.97 18.69 -4.20
CA GLY A 87 15.32 19.19 -3.99
C GLY A 87 15.80 20.13 -5.09
N ARG A 88 15.46 19.86 -6.37
CA ARG A 88 15.76 20.77 -7.49
C ARG A 88 15.01 22.10 -7.41
N LEU A 89 13.87 22.13 -6.72
CA LEU A 89 13.08 23.34 -6.45
C LEU A 89 13.50 24.03 -5.14
N GLY A 90 14.54 23.53 -4.46
CA GLY A 90 15.01 24.07 -3.18
C GLY A 90 14.18 23.64 -1.96
N ILE A 91 13.19 22.76 -2.14
CA ILE A 91 12.27 22.31 -1.09
C ILE A 91 12.92 21.15 -0.34
N LYS A 92 13.25 21.34 0.94
CA LYS A 92 13.86 20.31 1.79
C LYS A 92 12.97 19.92 2.97
N THR A 93 12.23 20.87 3.52
CA THR A 93 11.35 20.69 4.68
C THR A 93 9.89 20.94 4.34
N CYS A 94 8.96 20.53 5.22
CA CYS A 94 7.55 20.94 5.06
C CYS A 94 7.39 22.45 5.18
N GLY A 95 8.22 23.15 5.96
CA GLY A 95 8.25 24.62 6.01
C GLY A 95 8.52 25.24 4.62
N ASP A 96 9.53 24.72 3.91
CA ASP A 96 9.82 25.14 2.54
C ASP A 96 8.64 24.85 1.61
N LEU A 97 8.03 23.67 1.76
CA LEU A 97 6.90 23.22 0.93
C LEU A 97 5.66 24.11 1.10
N ARG A 98 5.37 24.58 2.32
CA ARG A 98 4.26 25.49 2.63
C ARG A 98 4.42 26.88 2.01
N SER A 99 5.66 27.27 1.70
CA SER A 99 5.97 28.57 1.11
C SER A 99 5.64 28.63 -0.39
N LEU A 100 5.33 27.49 -1.02
CA LEU A 100 4.90 27.44 -2.41
C LEU A 100 3.40 27.73 -2.54
N PRO A 101 3.00 28.59 -3.50
CA PRO A 101 1.61 28.75 -3.86
C PRO A 101 0.99 27.44 -4.36
N GLU A 102 -0.29 27.25 -4.10
CA GLU A 102 -1.04 26.05 -4.52
C GLU A 102 -0.96 25.82 -6.04
N SER A 103 -0.96 26.90 -6.84
CA SER A 103 -0.79 26.83 -8.29
C SER A 103 0.55 26.22 -8.71
N GLU A 104 1.64 26.54 -8.02
CA GLU A 104 2.96 25.95 -8.29
C GLU A 104 3.03 24.50 -7.79
N LEU A 105 2.38 24.17 -6.67
CA LEU A 105 2.25 22.79 -6.22
C LEU A 105 1.48 21.94 -7.24
N ALA A 106 0.37 22.43 -7.78
CA ALA A 106 -0.39 21.74 -8.81
C ALA A 106 0.41 21.60 -10.12
N LYS A 107 1.10 22.65 -10.55
CA LYS A 107 1.96 22.63 -11.73
C LYS A 107 3.12 21.62 -11.62
N HIS A 108 3.76 21.54 -10.46
CA HIS A 108 4.89 20.64 -10.25
C HIS A 108 4.49 19.22 -9.85
N PHE A 109 3.40 19.01 -9.13
CA PHE A 109 3.05 17.71 -8.55
C PHE A 109 1.68 17.18 -8.97
N GLY A 110 0.97 17.89 -9.85
CA GLY A 110 -0.35 17.49 -10.33
C GLY A 110 -1.36 17.37 -9.19
N SER A 111 -2.20 16.34 -9.26
CA SER A 111 -3.18 16.02 -8.20
C SER A 111 -2.54 15.69 -6.84
N PHE A 112 -1.24 15.38 -6.80
CA PHE A 112 -0.54 15.16 -5.54
C PHE A 112 -0.15 16.48 -4.84
N GLY A 113 -0.16 17.62 -5.54
CA GLY A 113 0.18 18.93 -4.98
C GLY A 113 -0.70 19.35 -3.81
N GLU A 114 -2.02 19.22 -3.96
CA GLU A 114 -2.99 19.49 -2.89
C GLU A 114 -2.71 18.61 -1.66
N ARG A 115 -2.47 17.31 -1.90
CA ARG A 115 -2.16 16.36 -0.84
C ARG A 115 -0.87 16.72 -0.11
N LEU A 116 0.15 17.14 -0.84
CA LEU A 116 1.42 17.60 -0.28
C LEU A 116 1.23 18.82 0.62
N GLN A 117 0.39 19.77 0.21
CA GLN A 117 0.07 20.94 1.02
C GLN A 117 -0.63 20.53 2.32
N GLN A 118 -1.68 19.72 2.25
CA GLN A 118 -2.38 19.21 3.44
C GLN A 118 -1.43 18.49 4.40
N LEU A 119 -0.60 17.58 3.88
CA LEU A 119 0.38 16.84 4.68
C LEU A 119 1.43 17.75 5.32
N SER A 120 1.83 18.81 4.62
CA SER A 120 2.76 19.79 5.17
C SER A 120 2.20 20.49 6.41
N PHE A 121 0.87 20.65 6.50
CA PHE A 121 0.15 21.18 7.67
C PHE A 121 -0.33 20.09 8.64
N GLY A 122 0.08 18.83 8.46
CA GLY A 122 -0.29 17.74 9.36
C GLY A 122 -1.70 17.20 9.14
N ILE A 123 -2.40 17.65 8.09
CA ILE A 123 -3.79 17.33 7.84
C ILE A 123 -3.91 15.95 7.16
N ASP A 124 -4.53 15.01 7.87
CA ASP A 124 -4.87 13.70 7.34
C ASP A 124 -6.19 13.18 7.92
N ASN A 125 -7.28 13.41 7.19
CA ASN A 125 -8.63 13.01 7.60
C ASN A 125 -8.97 11.55 7.25
N ARG A 126 -8.00 10.77 6.74
CA ARG A 126 -8.23 9.36 6.40
C ARG A 126 -8.48 8.56 7.68
N LYS A 127 -9.65 7.94 7.79
CA LYS A 127 -9.97 7.01 8.88
C LYS A 127 -9.11 5.75 8.82
N VAL A 128 -8.94 5.08 9.96
CA VAL A 128 -8.45 3.70 9.96
C VAL A 128 -9.51 2.84 9.28
N GLN A 129 -9.10 2.08 8.27
CA GLN A 129 -9.98 1.13 7.58
C GLN A 129 -9.56 -0.25 8.06
N THR A 130 -10.45 -0.90 8.81
CA THR A 130 -10.29 -2.28 9.30
C THR A 130 -10.67 -3.30 8.23
N GLU A 131 -11.60 -2.91 7.35
CA GLU A 131 -12.06 -3.72 6.24
C GLU A 131 -11.55 -3.20 4.90
N ARG A 132 -11.26 -4.13 3.99
CA ARG A 132 -10.85 -3.79 2.62
C ARG A 132 -11.44 -4.77 1.64
N ILE A 133 -12.25 -4.25 0.71
CA ILE A 133 -12.72 -5.03 -0.44
C ILE A 133 -11.52 -5.35 -1.33
N ARG A 134 -11.29 -6.64 -1.54
CA ARG A 134 -10.24 -7.11 -2.46
C ARG A 134 -10.65 -6.80 -3.89
N LYS A 135 -9.74 -6.24 -4.69
CA LYS A 135 -9.98 -5.89 -6.11
C LYS A 135 -9.32 -6.84 -7.09
N SER A 136 -8.33 -7.60 -6.64
CA SER A 136 -7.61 -8.56 -7.47
C SER A 136 -6.90 -9.62 -6.65
N VAL A 137 -6.66 -10.77 -7.27
CA VAL A 137 -5.79 -11.84 -6.78
C VAL A 137 -4.79 -12.13 -7.90
N SER A 138 -3.51 -12.19 -7.58
CA SER A 138 -2.46 -12.39 -8.59
C SER A 138 -1.23 -13.06 -8.00
N VAL A 139 -0.43 -13.66 -8.86
CA VAL A 139 0.92 -14.13 -8.58
C VAL A 139 1.86 -13.57 -9.65
N GLU A 140 3.10 -13.32 -9.27
CA GLU A 140 4.13 -12.87 -10.22
C GLU A 140 5.49 -13.41 -9.81
N ASN A 141 6.27 -13.84 -10.79
CA ASN A 141 7.62 -14.34 -10.62
C ASN A 141 8.60 -13.44 -11.38
N THR A 142 9.67 -13.01 -10.71
CA THR A 142 10.85 -12.44 -11.38
C THR A 142 11.84 -13.58 -11.60
N TYR A 143 12.21 -13.82 -12.85
CA TYR A 143 13.08 -14.94 -13.21
C TYR A 143 14.56 -14.57 -13.03
N PRO A 144 15.40 -15.55 -12.63
CA PRO A 144 16.84 -15.32 -12.49
C PRO A 144 17.53 -15.08 -13.84
N LYS A 145 17.00 -15.70 -14.90
CA LYS A 145 17.36 -15.45 -16.30
C LYS A 145 16.10 -14.98 -17.04
N ASP A 146 16.23 -13.96 -17.89
CA ASP A 146 15.10 -13.46 -18.66
C ASP A 146 14.62 -14.55 -19.64
N LEU A 147 13.30 -14.66 -19.80
CA LEU A 147 12.64 -15.56 -20.74
C LEU A 147 12.75 -14.96 -22.15
N PRO A 148 13.46 -15.58 -23.10
CA PRO A 148 13.80 -14.92 -24.36
C PRO A 148 12.63 -14.84 -25.34
N THR A 149 11.67 -15.77 -25.29
CA THR A 149 10.57 -15.84 -26.24
C THR A 149 9.20 -15.88 -25.58
N VAL A 150 8.15 -15.61 -26.37
CA VAL A 150 6.75 -15.79 -25.95
C VAL A 150 6.46 -17.25 -25.57
N ALA A 151 7.08 -18.22 -26.25
CA ALA A 151 6.92 -19.64 -25.95
C ALA A 151 7.47 -19.96 -24.55
N ASP A 152 8.63 -19.40 -24.17
CA ASP A 152 9.17 -19.54 -22.82
C ASP A 152 8.24 -18.92 -21.77
N CYS A 153 7.63 -17.76 -22.06
CA CYS A 153 6.64 -17.15 -21.17
C CYS A 153 5.41 -18.04 -20.99
N ILE A 154 4.89 -18.58 -22.09
CA ILE A 154 3.73 -19.48 -22.10
C ILE A 154 4.00 -20.77 -21.30
N ASN A 155 5.24 -21.29 -21.35
CA ASN A 155 5.65 -22.49 -20.60
C ASN A 155 5.63 -22.28 -19.07
N GLU A 156 5.77 -21.03 -18.60
CA GLU A 156 5.74 -20.69 -17.17
C GLU A 156 4.31 -20.48 -16.62
N ILE A 157 3.32 -20.28 -17.50
CA ILE A 157 1.92 -20.02 -17.09
C ILE A 157 1.35 -21.12 -16.18
N PRO A 158 1.51 -22.43 -16.46
CA PRO A 158 0.95 -23.48 -15.60
C PRO A 158 1.43 -23.41 -14.13
N ALA A 159 2.72 -23.15 -13.92
CA ALA A 159 3.28 -23.03 -12.57
C ALA A 159 2.76 -21.79 -11.83
N LEU A 160 2.52 -20.68 -12.55
CA LEU A 160 1.88 -19.50 -11.99
C LEU A 160 0.40 -19.77 -11.68
N MET A 161 -0.32 -20.48 -12.54
CA MET A 161 -1.72 -20.83 -12.32
C MET A 161 -1.91 -21.69 -11.07
N GLU A 162 -1.06 -22.69 -10.83
CA GLU A 162 -1.13 -23.51 -9.62
C GLU A 162 -1.02 -22.65 -8.34
N GLN A 163 -0.16 -21.63 -8.35
CA GLN A 163 -0.05 -20.69 -7.25
C GLN A 163 -1.24 -19.74 -7.14
N LEU A 164 -1.79 -19.31 -8.28
CA LEU A 164 -2.98 -18.48 -8.33
C LEU A 164 -4.19 -19.23 -7.77
N GLU A 165 -4.39 -20.48 -8.16
CA GLU A 165 -5.44 -21.36 -7.66
C GLU A 165 -5.36 -21.52 -6.14
N LYS A 166 -4.17 -21.76 -5.59
CA LYS A 166 -3.96 -21.80 -4.12
C LYS A 166 -4.33 -20.49 -3.44
N ARG A 167 -4.13 -19.34 -4.08
CA ARG A 167 -4.55 -18.03 -3.56
C ARG A 167 -6.05 -17.79 -3.71
N LEU A 168 -6.65 -18.26 -4.80
CA LEU A 168 -8.08 -18.18 -5.08
C LEU A 168 -8.89 -19.06 -4.12
N ALA A 169 -8.40 -20.25 -3.77
CA ALA A 169 -9.04 -21.13 -2.80
C ALA A 169 -9.14 -20.54 -1.38
N ARG A 170 -8.39 -19.46 -1.10
CA ARG A 170 -8.40 -18.75 0.20
C ARG A 170 -9.24 -17.48 0.19
N ILE A 171 -9.92 -17.17 -0.92
CA ILE A 171 -10.81 -16.02 -0.96
C ILE A 171 -12.20 -16.44 -0.47
N ASP A 172 -12.88 -15.53 0.20
CA ASP A 172 -14.26 -15.76 0.63
C ASP A 172 -15.15 -16.06 -0.57
N ALA A 173 -16.13 -16.93 -0.38
CA ALA A 173 -17.10 -17.31 -1.41
C ALA A 173 -17.90 -16.10 -1.96
N ASP A 174 -17.85 -14.97 -1.26
CA ASP A 174 -18.49 -13.72 -1.63
C ASP A 174 -17.73 -12.92 -2.70
N TYR A 175 -16.72 -13.50 -3.36
CA TYR A 175 -16.03 -12.87 -4.49
C TYR A 175 -16.24 -13.66 -5.78
N ARG A 176 -16.56 -12.95 -6.85
CA ARG A 176 -16.57 -13.50 -8.22
C ARG A 176 -15.48 -12.89 -9.07
N ILE A 177 -14.92 -13.69 -9.98
CA ILE A 177 -13.99 -13.20 -11.00
C ILE A 177 -14.78 -12.46 -12.07
N HIS A 178 -14.25 -11.33 -12.53
CA HIS A 178 -14.83 -10.56 -13.64
C HIS A 178 -13.82 -10.25 -14.76
N LYS A 179 -12.52 -10.31 -14.46
CA LYS A 179 -11.47 -10.18 -15.48
C LYS A 179 -10.29 -11.07 -15.15
N GLN A 180 -9.54 -11.46 -16.17
CA GLN A 180 -8.19 -11.99 -16.05
C GLN A 180 -7.20 -10.99 -16.60
N PHE A 181 -5.97 -11.03 -16.10
CA PHE A 181 -4.88 -10.22 -16.61
C PHE A 181 -3.54 -10.94 -16.56
N ILE A 182 -2.66 -10.59 -17.49
CA ILE A 182 -1.24 -10.91 -17.42
C ILE A 182 -0.44 -9.62 -17.26
N LYS A 183 0.60 -9.67 -16.44
CA LYS A 183 1.60 -8.63 -16.29
C LYS A 183 2.92 -9.16 -16.82
N ILE A 184 3.54 -8.38 -17.70
CA ILE A 184 4.86 -8.66 -18.27
C ILE A 184 5.76 -7.49 -17.93
N LYS A 185 6.93 -7.77 -17.39
CA LYS A 185 8.04 -6.81 -17.29
C LYS A 185 9.20 -7.32 -18.14
N PHE A 186 9.63 -6.50 -19.09
CA PHE A 186 10.72 -6.81 -20.00
C PHE A 186 12.10 -6.60 -19.34
N SER A 187 13.15 -7.04 -20.01
CA SER A 187 14.55 -6.95 -19.56
C SER A 187 15.04 -5.51 -19.34
N ASP A 188 14.41 -4.52 -19.99
CA ASP A 188 14.66 -3.09 -19.80
C ASP A 188 13.82 -2.45 -18.68
N PHE A 189 13.13 -3.28 -17.87
CA PHE A 189 12.25 -2.88 -16.76
C PHE A 189 10.97 -2.14 -17.18
N MET A 190 10.70 -1.98 -18.48
CA MET A 190 9.36 -1.56 -18.94
C MET A 190 8.35 -2.66 -18.64
N GLN A 191 7.12 -2.28 -18.31
CA GLN A 191 6.05 -3.22 -18.00
C GLN A 191 4.78 -2.93 -18.80
N THR A 192 4.06 -4.00 -19.11
CA THR A 192 2.71 -3.96 -19.69
C THR A 192 1.78 -4.85 -18.88
N THR A 193 0.50 -4.52 -18.90
CA THR A 193 -0.57 -5.39 -18.41
C THR A 193 -1.63 -5.48 -19.50
N VAL A 194 -2.03 -6.70 -19.81
CA VAL A 194 -3.14 -7.00 -20.72
C VAL A 194 -4.21 -7.68 -19.90
N GLU A 195 -5.45 -7.26 -20.07
CA GLU A 195 -6.58 -7.83 -19.34
C GLU A 195 -7.77 -8.04 -20.27
N MET A 196 -8.58 -9.05 -19.98
CA MET A 196 -9.84 -9.33 -20.65
C MET A 196 -10.92 -9.67 -19.64
N VAL A 197 -12.18 -9.46 -20.03
CA VAL A 197 -13.33 -9.96 -19.25
C VAL A 197 -13.30 -11.48 -19.27
N SER A 198 -13.41 -12.08 -18.08
CA SER A 198 -13.54 -13.51 -17.90
C SER A 198 -14.18 -13.77 -16.54
N GLU A 199 -14.98 -14.82 -16.43
CA GLU A 199 -15.64 -15.22 -15.18
C GLU A 199 -14.83 -16.25 -14.37
N ASP A 200 -13.71 -16.73 -14.92
CA ASP A 200 -12.86 -17.76 -14.33
C ASP A 200 -11.37 -17.40 -14.39
N ALA A 201 -10.49 -18.39 -14.18
CA ALA A 201 -9.03 -18.29 -14.34
C ALA A 201 -8.50 -19.26 -15.45
N SER A 202 -9.19 -19.36 -16.59
CA SER A 202 -8.81 -20.13 -17.79
C SER A 202 -7.36 -19.95 -18.26
N ALA A 203 -6.69 -21.09 -18.51
CA ALA A 203 -5.32 -21.14 -19.02
C ALA A 203 -5.18 -20.60 -20.44
N ASP A 204 -6.16 -20.88 -21.31
CA ASP A 204 -6.08 -20.49 -22.73
C ASP A 204 -6.16 -18.97 -22.88
N ASN A 205 -6.98 -18.32 -22.06
CA ASN A 205 -7.02 -16.87 -22.00
C ASN A 205 -5.67 -16.29 -21.56
N TYR A 206 -5.00 -16.88 -20.57
CA TYR A 206 -3.66 -16.41 -20.18
C TYR A 206 -2.62 -16.58 -21.29
N ARG A 207 -2.72 -17.61 -22.12
CA ARG A 207 -1.84 -17.76 -23.30
C ARG A 207 -2.06 -16.62 -24.29
N ASN A 208 -3.30 -16.36 -24.67
CA ASN A 208 -3.64 -15.27 -25.60
C ASN A 208 -3.20 -13.89 -25.04
N LEU A 209 -3.49 -13.62 -23.77
CA LEU A 209 -3.04 -12.39 -23.10
C LEU A 209 -1.50 -12.27 -23.05
N CYS A 210 -0.79 -13.40 -22.94
CA CYS A 210 0.66 -13.45 -22.94
C CYS A 210 1.23 -13.07 -24.32
N GLU A 211 0.62 -13.56 -25.40
CA GLU A 211 1.00 -13.20 -26.77
C GLU A 211 0.80 -11.70 -27.00
N ASP A 212 -0.41 -11.20 -26.75
CA ASP A 212 -0.75 -9.76 -26.85
C ASP A 212 0.18 -8.89 -26.00
N GLY A 213 0.51 -9.36 -24.80
CA GLY A 213 1.39 -8.65 -23.88
C GLY A 213 2.83 -8.65 -24.35
N PHE A 214 3.32 -9.78 -24.86
CA PHE A 214 4.68 -9.92 -25.34
C PHE A 214 4.93 -9.04 -26.56
N GLU A 215 3.99 -9.00 -27.52
CA GLU A 215 4.08 -8.19 -28.74
C GLU A 215 4.27 -6.69 -28.48
N ARG A 216 3.75 -6.17 -27.36
CA ARG A 216 3.90 -4.74 -26.99
C ARG A 216 5.35 -4.33 -26.68
N GLY A 217 6.20 -5.28 -26.32
CA GLY A 217 7.62 -5.02 -26.03
C GLY A 217 8.58 -5.76 -26.95
N ASN A 218 8.21 -6.96 -27.39
CA ASN A 218 8.97 -7.89 -28.21
C ASN A 218 10.45 -8.03 -27.75
N LYS A 219 10.61 -8.24 -26.44
CA LYS A 219 11.89 -8.29 -25.73
C LYS A 219 11.87 -9.46 -24.74
N PRO A 220 13.05 -9.95 -24.29
CA PRO A 220 13.11 -10.91 -23.20
C PRO A 220 12.35 -10.43 -21.97
N VAL A 221 11.63 -11.35 -21.33
CA VAL A 221 10.76 -11.08 -20.18
C VAL A 221 11.47 -11.43 -18.89
N ARG A 222 11.59 -10.45 -17.99
CA ARG A 222 12.21 -10.60 -16.68
C ARG A 222 11.23 -11.03 -15.59
N LEU A 223 9.97 -10.57 -15.69
CA LEU A 223 8.91 -10.96 -14.76
C LEU A 223 7.62 -11.24 -15.52
N LEU A 224 6.98 -12.34 -15.16
CA LEU A 224 5.66 -12.74 -15.63
C LEU A 224 4.73 -12.89 -14.43
N GLY A 225 3.51 -12.37 -14.54
CA GLY A 225 2.49 -12.55 -13.53
C GLY A 225 1.11 -12.75 -14.12
N VAL A 226 0.32 -13.61 -13.51
CA VAL A 226 -1.08 -13.87 -13.87
C VAL A 226 -1.97 -13.47 -12.71
N GLY A 227 -3.17 -13.03 -13.02
CA GLY A 227 -4.14 -12.68 -11.99
C GLY A 227 -5.55 -12.51 -12.52
N VAL A 228 -6.44 -12.25 -11.58
CA VAL A 228 -7.84 -11.96 -11.80
C VAL A 228 -8.24 -10.68 -11.10
N ARG A 229 -9.19 -9.95 -11.68
CA ARG A 229 -9.97 -8.92 -10.98
C ARG A 229 -11.18 -9.59 -10.38
N VAL A 230 -11.45 -9.26 -9.11
CA VAL A 230 -12.58 -9.80 -8.37
C VAL A 230 -13.51 -8.67 -7.95
N LEU A 231 -14.80 -9.00 -7.86
CA LEU A 231 -15.86 -8.15 -7.37
C LEU A 231 -16.62 -8.91 -6.27
N PRO A 232 -17.21 -8.21 -5.29
CA PRO A 232 -18.19 -8.82 -4.40
C PRO A 232 -19.33 -9.50 -5.20
N ALA A 233 -19.76 -10.67 -4.74
CA ALA A 233 -20.78 -11.49 -5.39
C ALA A 233 -22.19 -10.88 -5.26
N ALA A 234 -22.44 -10.08 -4.22
CA ALA A 234 -23.64 -9.26 -4.08
C ALA A 234 -23.34 -7.78 -4.39
N PRO A 235 -24.27 -7.03 -5.02
CA PRO A 235 -24.18 -5.58 -5.04
C PRO A 235 -24.25 -5.06 -3.59
N ASP A 236 -23.31 -4.20 -3.26
CA ASP A 236 -23.16 -3.51 -1.98
C ASP A 236 -24.46 -2.78 -1.60
N GLN A 237 -25.36 -3.48 -0.90
CA GLN A 237 -26.37 -2.83 -0.07
C GLN A 237 -25.56 -2.20 1.05
N GLY A 238 -25.32 -0.89 1.01
CA GLY A 238 -24.43 -0.20 1.94
C GLY A 238 -24.69 -0.62 3.38
N HIS A 239 -23.81 -1.46 3.92
CA HIS A 239 -23.88 -1.87 5.31
C HIS A 239 -23.30 -0.73 6.13
N GLY A 240 -24.20 -0.04 6.83
CA GLY A 240 -23.88 0.98 7.81
C GLY A 240 -22.82 0.44 8.78
N ALA A 241 -21.91 1.33 9.16
CA ALA A 241 -20.85 1.09 10.13
C ALA A 241 -21.37 0.29 11.33
N THR A 242 -21.00 -1.00 11.40
CA THR A 242 -21.01 -1.75 12.64
C THR A 242 -19.83 -1.25 13.48
N PRO A 243 -20.06 -0.86 14.75
CA PRO A 243 -19.01 -0.36 15.63
C PRO A 243 -18.25 -1.53 16.27
N ASP A 244 -17.67 -2.42 15.48
CA ASP A 244 -16.66 -3.37 15.98
C ASP A 244 -15.26 -2.80 15.73
N GLN A 245 -15.02 -1.70 16.45
CA GLN A 245 -13.69 -1.24 16.78
C GLN A 245 -13.08 -2.34 17.64
N LEU A 246 -12.11 -3.08 17.08
CA LEU A 246 -11.39 -4.20 17.72
C LEU A 246 -11.22 -3.96 19.23
N ALA A 247 -12.16 -4.48 20.02
CA ALA A 247 -12.03 -4.59 21.45
C ALA A 247 -10.98 -5.69 21.64
N LEU A 248 -9.83 -5.31 22.17
CA LEU A 248 -8.81 -6.27 22.62
C LEU A 248 -9.38 -7.03 23.82
N THR A 249 -10.24 -8.01 23.62
CA THR A 249 -10.54 -8.99 24.66
C THR A 249 -9.39 -9.98 24.71
N LEU A 250 -8.62 -9.95 25.80
CA LEU A 250 -7.87 -11.12 26.26
C LEU A 250 -8.08 -11.21 27.77
N GLU A 251 -8.47 -12.41 28.21
CA GLU A 251 -8.49 -12.85 29.60
C GLU A 251 -7.10 -12.77 30.24
#